data_AF-A0A9P8VT06-F1
#
_entry.id   AF-A0A9P8VT06-F1
#
_cell.length_a   1.000
_cell.length_b   1.000
_cell.length_c   1.000
_cell.angle_alpha   90.00
_cell.angle_beta   90.00
_cell.angle_gamma   90.00
#
_symmetry.space_group_name_H-M   'P 1'
#
loop_
_entity.id
_entity.type
_entity.pdbx_description
1 polymer ?
#
loop_
_entity_poly.entity_id
_entity_poly.type
_entity_poly.pdbx_seq_one_letter_code
_entity_poly.pdbx_strand_id
1 'polypeptide(L)'
;MAGNPEQPPRSIERPKIHFFTDGWINDPCAPGYDPWTGTYHIFYQCNPAGCEWGNMSWGHAVSKDMLTWSPASTSPILLPDQIYDSRGVFTGCWIPPTDGLDKTLRIAYSSVKHLPFHWSTPPYPRDAAGLAIATSCDGGVTWAKSPRNPILAGEPLGLQVTGFRDPYVTQLLAVSEALGTDVTTSHGLISGGIQDLGPTTFLYEIDGNDVENWKYISPLVDIPARFQPSKKWCGNYGVNWECTNLVTLHAGSESRSFLIIGAEGDVEKAHVKNRDQSAGVPSRTVRAQLWMSGDLARTDNGAKFRYEHGGYLDHGPYYAANSFLDPVSNRRIVYGWIPEEDVPLEAAKRKGWNGSLAIPREIFLLQVPNVETALHSKLSEIYPFEVKIQPDGTTTIFTLGVRPIDEMARLREASSRVLKLEPAVMLPGASGLAHRTIFQTNSASWELEATISIHPWCETVGFHIRHNNDLSIHASVTFHTVTETITVDREASTTDTTINKCPDAGPFTLLMKRGTNENSELAMEKLQLRIFSDGDILEIFANDRFALATMVYSESYSQNSNGITAFATGGTGSAVFERVTVWDGLDARNLPVELNSLSGQRDPSCPS
;
A
#
# COMPACT_ATOMS: atom_id res chain seq x y z
N MET A 1 -42.84 -23.12 -5.78
CA MET A 1 -41.82 -22.06 -5.60
C MET A 1 -41.02 -22.01 -6.88
N ALA A 2 -41.28 -21.01 -7.72
CA ALA A 2 -40.49 -20.80 -8.93
C ALA A 2 -39.10 -20.33 -8.50
N GLY A 3 -38.06 -21.05 -8.92
CA GLY A 3 -36.68 -20.65 -8.70
C GLY A 3 -36.45 -19.28 -9.33
N ASN A 4 -35.79 -18.41 -8.57
CA ASN A 4 -35.31 -17.13 -9.08
C ASN A 4 -34.43 -17.41 -10.31
N PRO A 5 -34.64 -16.78 -11.47
CA PRO A 5 -33.77 -16.99 -12.61
C PRO A 5 -32.35 -16.57 -12.23
N GLU A 6 -31.39 -17.50 -12.31
CA GLU A 6 -29.97 -17.21 -12.11
C GLU A 6 -29.58 -16.07 -13.07
N GLN A 7 -29.16 -14.94 -12.52
CA GLN A 7 -28.55 -13.88 -13.30
C GLN A 7 -27.34 -14.47 -14.04
N PRO A 8 -27.13 -14.15 -15.33
CA PRO A 8 -25.96 -14.62 -16.05
C PRO A 8 -24.68 -14.17 -15.32
N PRO A 9 -23.65 -15.03 -15.23
CA PRO A 9 -22.43 -14.69 -14.52
C PRO A 9 -21.79 -13.45 -15.14
N ARG A 10 -21.39 -12.51 -14.28
CA ARG A 10 -20.67 -11.29 -14.68
C ARG A 10 -19.44 -11.67 -15.52
N SER A 11 -19.18 -10.92 -16.59
CA SER A 11 -17.91 -11.01 -17.32
C SER A 11 -16.76 -10.64 -16.37
N ILE A 12 -15.77 -11.54 -16.28
CA ILE A 12 -14.63 -11.37 -15.39
C ILE A 12 -13.51 -10.71 -16.19
N GLU A 13 -13.30 -9.42 -15.95
CA GLU A 13 -12.18 -8.69 -16.53
C GLU A 13 -10.93 -8.89 -15.67
N ARG A 14 -9.90 -9.49 -16.26
CA ARG A 14 -8.60 -9.66 -15.60
C ARG A 14 -7.87 -8.31 -15.56
N PRO A 15 -7.17 -7.99 -14.45
CA PRO A 15 -6.29 -6.82 -14.37
C PRO A 15 -5.26 -6.83 -15.51
N LYS A 16 -4.92 -5.65 -15.99
CA LYS A 16 -3.93 -5.42 -17.06
C LYS A 16 -2.80 -4.48 -16.65
N ILE A 17 -2.95 -3.81 -15.52
CA ILE A 17 -1.97 -2.88 -14.93
C ILE A 17 -1.37 -3.50 -13.67
N HIS A 18 -2.21 -4.09 -12.81
CA HIS A 18 -1.78 -4.63 -11.51
C HIS A 18 -1.14 -6.01 -11.66
N PHE A 19 -0.18 -6.29 -10.78
CA PHE A 19 0.37 -7.63 -10.64
C PHE A 19 -0.61 -8.52 -9.87
N PHE A 20 -0.99 -9.65 -10.46
CA PHE A 20 -1.80 -10.68 -9.83
C PHE A 20 -1.40 -12.05 -10.40
N THR A 21 -1.82 -13.12 -9.75
CA THR A 21 -1.63 -14.49 -10.22
C THR A 21 -2.94 -15.27 -10.17
N ASP A 22 -3.00 -16.41 -10.84
CA ASP A 22 -4.07 -17.37 -10.56
C ASP A 22 -3.96 -17.85 -9.11
N GLY A 23 -5.09 -18.22 -8.49
CA GLY A 23 -5.15 -18.62 -7.08
C GLY A 23 -5.10 -17.45 -6.09
N TRP A 24 -4.78 -17.76 -4.83
CA TRP A 24 -4.62 -16.77 -3.76
C TRP A 24 -3.25 -16.09 -3.83
N ILE A 25 -3.26 -14.76 -3.75
CA ILE A 25 -2.07 -13.93 -3.50
C ILE A 25 -2.35 -12.96 -2.34
N ASN A 26 -1.36 -12.75 -1.48
CA ASN A 26 -1.38 -11.67 -0.52
C ASN A 26 -0.05 -10.91 -0.46
N ASP A 27 0.62 -10.88 0.68
CA ASP A 27 1.69 -9.94 1.01
C ASP A 27 2.79 -9.91 -0.05
N PRO A 28 3.17 -8.72 -0.56
CA PRO A 28 4.42 -8.57 -1.29
C PRO A 28 5.59 -8.87 -0.36
N CYS A 29 6.42 -9.79 -0.81
CA CYS A 29 7.58 -10.28 -0.09
C CYS A 29 8.86 -9.81 -0.79
N ALA A 30 9.86 -9.46 0.02
CA ALA A 30 11.23 -9.18 -0.41
C ALA A 30 11.38 -8.42 -1.75
N PRO A 31 10.67 -7.28 -1.97
CA PRO A 31 10.92 -6.47 -3.15
C PRO A 31 12.39 -6.01 -3.12
N GLY A 32 13.08 -6.10 -4.24
CA GLY A 32 14.51 -5.83 -4.31
C GLY A 32 15.02 -5.63 -5.72
N TYR A 33 16.25 -5.15 -5.83
CA TYR A 33 16.94 -4.94 -7.10
C TYR A 33 18.28 -5.67 -7.09
N ASP A 34 18.51 -6.46 -8.14
CA ASP A 34 19.80 -7.07 -8.40
C ASP A 34 20.64 -6.16 -9.31
N PRO A 35 21.70 -5.51 -8.80
CA PRO A 35 22.55 -4.61 -9.58
C PRO A 35 23.40 -5.34 -10.62
N TRP A 36 23.61 -6.65 -10.49
CA TRP A 36 24.44 -7.42 -11.41
C TRP A 36 23.72 -7.79 -12.69
N THR A 37 22.42 -8.11 -12.58
CA THR A 37 21.58 -8.42 -13.74
C THR A 37 20.73 -7.22 -14.19
N GLY A 38 20.65 -6.18 -13.37
CA GLY A 38 19.79 -5.02 -13.59
C GLY A 38 18.31 -5.39 -13.56
N THR A 39 17.91 -6.20 -12.58
CA THR A 39 16.58 -6.82 -12.51
C THR A 39 15.90 -6.46 -11.21
N TYR A 40 14.64 -6.04 -11.27
CA TYR A 40 13.77 -5.94 -10.11
C TYR A 40 13.16 -7.29 -9.80
N HIS A 41 13.14 -7.66 -8.53
CA HIS A 41 12.55 -8.88 -8.01
C HIS A 41 11.38 -8.50 -7.11
N ILE A 42 10.26 -9.22 -7.26
CA ILE A 42 9.16 -9.20 -6.29
C ILE A 42 8.75 -10.62 -5.98
N PHE A 43 8.66 -10.93 -4.69
CA PHE A 43 8.08 -12.15 -4.21
C PHE A 43 6.68 -11.85 -3.67
N TYR A 44 5.89 -12.87 -3.49
CA TYR A 44 4.54 -12.72 -2.94
C TYR A 44 4.12 -14.01 -2.28
N GLN A 45 3.38 -13.87 -1.18
CA GLN A 45 2.72 -15.02 -0.59
C GLN A 45 1.62 -15.54 -1.52
N CYS A 46 1.57 -16.86 -1.71
CA CYS A 46 0.56 -17.51 -2.51
C CYS A 46 0.11 -18.86 -1.93
N ASN A 47 -1.09 -19.28 -2.30
CA ASN A 47 -1.56 -20.65 -2.13
C ASN A 47 -1.55 -21.37 -3.49
N PRO A 48 -0.57 -22.24 -3.77
CA PRO A 48 -0.51 -22.94 -5.06
C PRO A 48 -1.64 -23.97 -5.24
N ALA A 49 -2.41 -24.27 -4.19
CA ALA A 49 -3.46 -25.29 -4.21
C ALA A 49 -4.88 -24.72 -4.25
N GLY A 50 -5.08 -23.39 -4.16
CA GLY A 50 -6.42 -22.82 -4.04
C GLY A 50 -6.52 -21.30 -4.14
N CYS A 51 -7.75 -20.81 -4.02
CA CYS A 51 -8.08 -19.37 -4.02
C CYS A 51 -8.39 -18.85 -2.60
N GLU A 52 -8.20 -19.69 -1.59
CA GLU A 52 -8.33 -19.40 -0.17
C GLU A 52 -6.96 -19.30 0.49
N TRP A 53 -6.90 -18.63 1.64
CA TRP A 53 -5.72 -18.61 2.48
C TRP A 53 -5.36 -20.03 2.97
N GLY A 54 -4.09 -20.41 2.84
CA GLY A 54 -3.56 -21.69 3.29
C GLY A 54 -2.33 -22.13 2.50
N ASN A 55 -1.61 -23.13 3.00
CA ASN A 55 -0.40 -23.68 2.36
C ASN A 55 0.60 -22.61 1.88
N MET A 56 0.82 -21.61 2.74
CA MET A 56 1.45 -20.37 2.32
C MET A 56 2.87 -20.61 1.83
N SER A 57 3.10 -20.19 0.59
CA SER A 57 4.32 -20.38 -0.18
C SER A 57 4.72 -19.06 -0.81
N TRP A 58 5.93 -18.93 -1.35
CA TRP A 58 6.32 -17.72 -2.07
C TRP A 58 6.39 -17.97 -3.57
N GLY A 59 5.63 -17.20 -4.34
CA GLY A 59 5.88 -17.00 -5.77
C GLY A 59 6.94 -15.92 -6.00
N HIS A 60 7.46 -15.86 -7.23
CA HIS A 60 8.52 -14.92 -7.61
C HIS A 60 8.32 -14.42 -9.04
N ALA A 61 8.34 -13.10 -9.21
CA ALA A 61 8.35 -12.45 -10.50
C ALA A 61 9.50 -11.45 -10.61
N VAL A 62 9.92 -11.21 -11.85
CA VAL A 62 11.00 -10.29 -12.20
C VAL A 62 10.54 -9.26 -13.22
N SER A 63 11.15 -8.07 -13.16
CA SER A 63 10.86 -6.96 -14.05
C SER A 63 12.12 -6.16 -14.38
N LYS A 64 12.11 -5.46 -15.51
CA LYS A 64 13.11 -4.43 -15.85
C LYS A 64 12.63 -3.01 -15.56
N ASP A 65 11.34 -2.83 -15.31
CA ASP A 65 10.71 -1.52 -15.25
C ASP A 65 9.64 -1.36 -14.15
N MET A 66 9.44 -2.39 -13.33
CA MET A 66 8.40 -2.47 -12.29
C MET A 66 6.95 -2.43 -12.82
N LEU A 67 6.75 -2.44 -14.15
CA LEU A 67 5.44 -2.43 -14.80
C LEU A 67 5.12 -3.77 -15.44
N THR A 68 6.09 -4.32 -16.16
CA THR A 68 5.98 -5.59 -16.87
C THR A 68 6.67 -6.67 -16.07
N TRP A 69 5.89 -7.66 -15.65
CA TRP A 69 6.38 -8.74 -14.78
C TRP A 69 6.35 -10.08 -15.51
N SER A 70 7.47 -10.79 -15.46
CA SER A 70 7.59 -12.16 -15.92
C SER A 70 7.73 -13.09 -14.71
N PRO A 71 7.06 -14.26 -14.68
CA PRO A 71 7.35 -15.28 -13.69
C PRO A 71 8.84 -15.68 -13.76
N ALA A 72 9.53 -15.66 -12.62
CA ALA A 72 10.92 -16.13 -12.55
C ALA A 72 11.00 -17.66 -12.52
N SER A 73 9.93 -18.31 -12.06
CA SER A 73 9.76 -19.76 -12.00
C SER A 73 8.31 -20.13 -12.32
N THR A 74 8.09 -21.36 -12.79
CA THR A 74 6.75 -21.93 -13.03
C THR A 74 6.13 -22.54 -11.77
N SER A 75 6.86 -22.56 -10.65
CA SER A 75 6.41 -23.07 -9.35
C SER A 75 6.87 -22.14 -8.23
N PRO A 76 6.20 -22.13 -7.06
CA PRO A 76 6.66 -21.37 -5.90
C PRO A 76 8.11 -21.68 -5.56
N ILE A 77 8.89 -20.65 -5.24
CA ILE A 77 10.33 -20.76 -4.97
C ILE A 77 10.64 -21.12 -3.51
N LEU A 78 9.69 -20.92 -2.61
CA LEU A 78 9.74 -21.42 -1.24
C LEU A 78 8.42 -22.10 -0.90
N LEU A 79 8.52 -23.35 -0.47
CA LEU A 79 7.41 -24.19 -0.02
C LEU A 79 7.56 -24.52 1.47
N PRO A 80 6.49 -24.83 2.20
CA PRO A 80 6.57 -25.34 3.58
C PRO A 80 7.03 -26.81 3.58
N ASP A 81 8.33 -27.04 3.36
CA ASP A 81 8.94 -28.36 3.14
C ASP A 81 9.97 -28.77 4.20
N GLN A 82 10.21 -27.92 5.21
CA GLN A 82 11.07 -28.21 6.35
C GLN A 82 10.28 -28.31 7.65
N ILE A 83 10.84 -28.95 8.67
CA ILE A 83 10.18 -29.07 9.98
C ILE A 83 9.87 -27.69 10.58
N TYR A 84 10.78 -26.73 10.40
CA TYR A 84 10.69 -25.40 11.00
C TYR A 84 9.68 -24.47 10.28
N ASP A 85 9.30 -24.77 9.03
CA ASP A 85 8.33 -24.00 8.25
C ASP A 85 7.14 -24.85 7.77
N SER A 86 6.94 -26.02 8.39
CA SER A 86 5.95 -27.04 8.01
C SER A 86 4.50 -26.58 8.00
N ARG A 87 4.20 -25.37 8.50
CA ARG A 87 2.87 -24.76 8.50
C ARG A 87 2.75 -23.55 7.58
N GLY A 88 3.84 -23.06 7.01
CA GLY A 88 3.83 -21.96 6.05
C GLY A 88 5.14 -21.20 5.97
N VAL A 89 5.39 -20.64 4.79
CA VAL A 89 6.44 -19.66 4.51
C VAL A 89 5.78 -18.28 4.52
N PHE A 90 5.94 -17.56 5.64
CA PHE A 90 5.30 -16.26 5.86
C PHE A 90 6.12 -15.10 5.29
N THR A 91 5.59 -13.88 5.33
CA THR A 91 6.18 -12.67 4.74
C THR A 91 7.61 -12.42 5.23
N GLY A 92 8.35 -11.63 4.48
CA GLY A 92 9.73 -11.30 4.78
C GLY A 92 10.34 -10.31 3.78
N CYS A 93 11.66 -10.16 3.82
CA CYS A 93 12.35 -9.07 3.16
C CYS A 93 13.59 -9.53 2.38
N TRP A 94 14.04 -8.63 1.51
CA TRP A 94 15.35 -8.70 0.90
C TRP A 94 16.43 -8.42 1.95
N ILE A 95 17.54 -9.13 1.91
CA ILE A 95 18.74 -8.81 2.69
C ILE A 95 19.73 -8.15 1.72
N PRO A 96 20.10 -6.86 1.92
CA PRO A 96 21.06 -6.18 1.06
C PRO A 96 22.41 -6.93 1.00
N PRO A 97 23.12 -6.88 -0.14
CA PRO A 97 24.47 -7.44 -0.24
C PRO A 97 25.41 -6.85 0.83
N THR A 98 26.33 -7.66 1.36
CA THR A 98 27.27 -7.23 2.41
C THR A 98 28.36 -6.32 1.87
N ASP A 99 28.72 -6.47 0.59
CA ASP A 99 29.62 -5.59 -0.14
C ASP A 99 29.29 -5.57 -1.64
N GLY A 100 29.97 -4.69 -2.38
CA GLY A 100 29.76 -4.53 -3.83
C GLY A 100 30.34 -5.63 -4.71
N LEU A 101 30.92 -6.69 -4.15
CA LEU A 101 31.40 -7.87 -4.89
C LEU A 101 30.48 -9.08 -4.69
N ASP A 102 29.63 -9.06 -3.65
CA ASP A 102 28.68 -10.10 -3.35
C ASP A 102 27.55 -10.16 -4.39
N LYS A 103 27.50 -11.29 -5.10
CA LYS A 103 26.47 -11.63 -6.09
C LYS A 103 25.36 -12.51 -5.53
N THR A 104 25.47 -12.89 -4.26
CA THR A 104 24.49 -13.77 -3.61
C THR A 104 23.26 -12.96 -3.25
N LEU A 105 22.14 -13.27 -3.88
CA LEU A 105 20.85 -12.71 -3.48
C LEU A 105 20.39 -13.43 -2.22
N ARG A 106 19.85 -12.69 -1.25
CA ARG A 106 19.42 -13.23 0.04
C ARG A 106 18.07 -12.68 0.43
N ILE A 107 17.22 -13.56 0.96
CA ILE A 107 15.92 -13.22 1.51
C ILE A 107 15.79 -13.81 2.90
N ALA A 108 15.16 -13.05 3.81
CA ALA A 108 14.67 -13.54 5.09
C ALA A 108 13.16 -13.73 5.00
N TYR A 109 12.63 -14.75 5.65
CA TYR A 109 11.20 -15.02 5.72
C TYR A 109 10.80 -15.56 7.10
N SER A 110 9.52 -15.40 7.44
CA SER A 110 8.97 -16.02 8.64
C SER A 110 8.71 -17.51 8.41
N SER A 111 9.41 -18.35 9.16
CA SER A 111 9.23 -19.81 9.14
C SER A 111 8.15 -20.23 10.13
N VAL A 112 6.99 -20.71 9.65
CA VAL A 112 5.87 -21.05 10.53
C VAL A 112 5.85 -22.53 10.86
N LYS A 113 5.91 -22.85 12.16
CA LYS A 113 5.94 -24.21 12.71
C LYS A 113 4.64 -24.61 13.40
N HIS A 114 3.92 -23.65 14.00
CA HIS A 114 2.66 -23.90 14.69
C HIS A 114 1.56 -22.96 14.21
N LEU A 115 0.38 -23.53 13.97
CA LEU A 115 -0.87 -22.83 13.67
C LEU A 115 -2.02 -23.51 14.44
N PRO A 116 -3.13 -22.79 14.71
CA PRO A 116 -3.32 -21.37 14.46
C PRO A 116 -2.62 -20.50 15.52
N PHE A 117 -2.23 -19.29 15.13
CA PHE A 117 -1.95 -18.19 16.06
C PHE A 117 -2.64 -16.93 15.54
N HIS A 118 -3.08 -16.08 16.45
CA HIS A 118 -3.69 -14.80 16.14
C HIS A 118 -3.67 -13.93 17.41
N TRP A 119 -3.57 -12.61 17.25
CA TRP A 119 -3.50 -11.67 18.38
C TRP A 119 -4.74 -11.77 19.30
N SER A 120 -5.89 -12.18 18.75
CA SER A 120 -7.16 -12.29 19.50
C SER A 120 -7.35 -13.63 20.22
N THR A 121 -6.44 -14.59 20.02
CA THR A 121 -6.50 -15.92 20.65
C THR A 121 -5.25 -16.18 21.49
N PRO A 122 -5.01 -15.39 22.56
CA PRO A 122 -3.89 -15.63 23.45
C PRO A 122 -4.08 -16.94 24.25
N PRO A 123 -2.98 -17.57 24.71
CA PRO A 123 -1.59 -17.16 24.50
C PRO A 123 -1.07 -17.50 23.10
N TYR A 124 -0.16 -16.68 22.58
CA TYR A 124 0.60 -17.02 21.37
C TYR A 124 1.43 -18.29 21.61
N PRO A 125 1.37 -19.31 20.74
CA PRO A 125 2.16 -20.52 20.93
C PRO A 125 3.65 -20.21 20.79
N ARG A 126 4.44 -20.58 21.80
CA ARG A 126 5.90 -20.46 21.80
C ARG A 126 6.49 -21.06 20.52
N ASP A 127 7.40 -20.33 19.88
CA ASP A 127 8.08 -20.75 18.64
C ASP A 127 7.11 -21.05 17.48
N ALA A 128 5.93 -20.42 17.46
CA ALA A 128 4.96 -20.63 16.37
C ALA A 128 5.47 -20.13 15.02
N ALA A 129 6.17 -19.02 15.01
CA ALA A 129 6.86 -18.48 13.84
C ALA A 129 8.27 -18.05 14.25
N GLY A 130 9.24 -18.38 13.40
CA GLY A 130 10.63 -17.99 13.53
C GLY A 130 11.10 -17.17 12.33
N LEU A 131 12.41 -17.16 12.11
CA LEU A 131 13.06 -16.53 10.96
C LEU A 131 13.96 -17.55 10.28
N ALA A 132 13.88 -17.62 8.96
CA ALA A 132 14.75 -18.43 8.11
C ALA A 132 15.26 -17.61 6.92
N ILE A 133 16.38 -18.05 6.34
CA ILE A 133 17.04 -17.41 5.19
C ILE A 133 17.08 -18.36 4.00
N ALA A 134 16.91 -17.81 2.80
CA ALA A 134 17.22 -18.49 1.56
C ALA A 134 18.13 -17.62 0.68
N THR A 135 18.94 -18.27 -0.14
CA THR A 135 19.92 -17.61 -1.01
C THR A 135 19.82 -18.08 -2.45
N SER A 136 20.26 -17.23 -3.37
CA SER A 136 20.35 -17.51 -4.80
C SER A 136 21.71 -17.05 -5.32
N CYS A 137 22.39 -17.91 -6.08
CA CYS A 137 23.69 -17.61 -6.71
C CYS A 137 23.63 -17.60 -8.25
N ASP A 138 22.44 -17.55 -8.84
CA ASP A 138 22.20 -17.60 -10.30
C ASP A 138 21.28 -16.48 -10.81
N GLY A 139 21.24 -15.34 -10.09
CA GLY A 139 20.43 -14.18 -10.47
C GLY A 139 18.93 -14.35 -10.15
N GLY A 140 18.60 -15.19 -9.17
CA GLY A 140 17.24 -15.37 -8.65
C GLY A 140 16.44 -16.45 -9.36
N VAL A 141 17.09 -17.31 -10.14
CA VAL A 141 16.44 -18.40 -10.88
C VAL A 141 16.16 -19.57 -9.93
N THR A 142 17.11 -19.89 -9.04
CA THR A 142 16.95 -20.94 -8.02
C THR A 142 17.28 -20.44 -6.62
N TRP A 143 16.54 -20.93 -5.63
CA TRP A 143 16.67 -20.53 -4.23
C TRP A 143 16.92 -21.73 -3.33
N ALA A 144 17.94 -21.64 -2.46
CA ALA A 144 18.30 -22.67 -1.50
C ALA A 144 18.10 -22.16 -0.07
N LYS A 145 17.38 -22.94 0.75
CA LYS A 145 17.22 -22.67 2.18
C LYS A 145 18.56 -22.91 2.90
N SER A 146 18.96 -22.01 3.78
CA SER A 146 20.18 -22.19 4.58
C SER A 146 20.12 -23.46 5.43
N PRO A 147 21.21 -24.24 5.54
CA PRO A 147 21.28 -25.41 6.42
C PRO A 147 21.26 -25.04 7.91
N ARG A 148 21.46 -23.76 8.27
CA ARG A 148 21.32 -23.27 9.66
C ARG A 148 19.90 -22.87 10.02
N ASN A 149 18.95 -22.99 9.10
CA ASN A 149 17.57 -22.63 9.38
C ASN A 149 16.92 -23.54 10.44
N PRO A 150 15.98 -23.01 11.24
CA PRO A 150 15.64 -21.59 11.33
C PRO A 150 16.74 -20.84 12.10
N ILE A 151 17.13 -19.65 11.63
CA ILE A 151 18.18 -18.86 12.31
C ILE A 151 17.66 -18.26 13.62
N LEU A 152 16.35 -18.02 13.71
CA LEU A 152 15.62 -17.77 14.94
C LEU A 152 14.46 -18.75 15.03
N ALA A 153 14.38 -19.53 16.11
CA ALA A 153 13.29 -20.49 16.30
C ALA A 153 11.95 -19.81 16.65
N GLY A 154 11.99 -18.62 17.27
CA GLY A 154 10.82 -17.93 17.80
C GLY A 154 11.17 -16.62 18.48
N GLU A 155 10.19 -16.05 19.16
CA GLU A 155 10.28 -14.78 19.87
C GLU A 155 11.31 -14.81 21.03
N PRO A 156 11.84 -13.67 21.51
CA PRO A 156 12.82 -13.66 22.60
C PRO A 156 12.34 -14.35 23.88
N LEU A 157 13.27 -14.93 24.66
CA LEU A 157 12.94 -15.59 25.92
C LEU A 157 12.32 -14.61 26.92
N GLY A 158 11.27 -15.04 27.61
CA GLY A 158 10.59 -14.26 28.65
C GLY A 158 9.57 -13.24 28.13
N LEU A 159 9.39 -13.10 26.82
CA LEU A 159 8.35 -12.27 26.23
C LEU A 159 7.10 -13.10 25.92
N GLN A 160 5.93 -12.55 26.28
CA GLN A 160 4.63 -13.05 25.80
C GLN A 160 4.18 -12.12 24.67
N VAL A 161 4.27 -12.60 23.44
CA VAL A 161 3.99 -11.80 22.25
C VAL A 161 2.55 -12.00 21.76
N THR A 162 2.01 -11.03 21.01
CA THR A 162 0.76 -11.19 20.25
C THR A 162 1.01 -11.72 18.83
N GLY A 163 2.26 -11.56 18.35
CA GLY A 163 2.77 -12.04 17.07
C GLY A 163 4.28 -11.88 17.02
N PHE A 164 4.94 -12.65 16.17
CA PHE A 164 6.38 -12.55 15.90
C PHE A 164 6.66 -13.03 14.47
N ARG A 165 6.61 -12.12 13.50
CA ARG A 165 6.73 -12.45 12.07
C ARG A 165 7.17 -11.25 11.22
N ASP A 166 7.31 -11.47 9.92
CA ASP A 166 7.56 -10.48 8.87
C ASP A 166 8.88 -9.73 9.09
N PRO A 167 10.03 -10.40 8.94
CA PRO A 167 11.33 -9.77 9.11
C PRO A 167 11.54 -8.66 8.08
N TYR A 168 12.20 -7.58 8.52
CA TYR A 168 12.67 -6.50 7.66
C TYR A 168 14.13 -6.16 8.00
N VAL A 169 14.99 -6.05 6.98
CA VAL A 169 16.40 -5.68 7.14
C VAL A 169 16.63 -4.27 6.66
N THR A 170 17.36 -3.49 7.44
CA THR A 170 17.67 -2.10 7.11
C THR A 170 19.07 -1.71 7.58
N GLN A 171 19.72 -0.82 6.83
CA GLN A 171 20.97 -0.16 7.19
C GLN A 171 20.67 1.33 7.35
N LEU A 172 20.27 1.73 8.57
CA LEU A 172 19.89 3.11 8.84
C LEU A 172 20.86 3.78 9.80
N LEU A 173 21.42 4.89 9.33
CA LEU A 173 22.27 5.77 10.13
C LEU A 173 21.61 6.15 11.47
N ALA A 174 20.32 6.50 11.47
CA ALA A 174 19.62 6.90 12.69
C ALA A 174 19.55 5.78 13.75
N VAL A 175 19.49 4.51 13.32
CA VAL A 175 19.54 3.36 14.25
C VAL A 175 20.96 3.18 14.77
N SER A 176 21.95 3.23 13.87
CA SER A 176 23.37 3.12 14.25
C SER A 176 23.80 4.24 15.21
N GLU A 177 23.39 5.48 14.95
CA GLU A 177 23.65 6.64 15.81
C GLU A 177 22.97 6.47 17.18
N ALA A 178 21.71 6.04 17.22
CA ALA A 178 21.00 5.79 18.46
C ALA A 178 21.65 4.68 19.30
N LEU A 179 22.21 3.64 18.68
CA LEU A 179 22.88 2.56 19.39
C LEU A 179 24.38 2.82 19.64
N GLY A 180 24.97 3.77 18.93
CA GLY A 180 26.42 3.99 18.88
C GLY A 180 27.18 2.86 18.19
N THR A 181 26.57 2.23 17.17
CA THR A 181 27.16 1.19 16.33
C THR A 181 27.71 1.77 15.02
N ASP A 182 28.37 0.94 14.21
CA ASP A 182 28.90 1.38 12.91
C ASP A 182 27.76 1.74 11.95
N VAL A 183 27.97 2.74 11.09
CA VAL A 183 26.96 3.19 10.11
C VAL A 183 26.64 2.12 9.06
N THR A 184 27.52 1.14 8.90
CA THR A 184 27.34 -0.02 8.02
C THR A 184 26.64 -1.19 8.71
N THR A 185 26.40 -1.12 10.02
CA THR A 185 25.70 -2.17 10.77
C THR A 185 24.28 -2.35 10.26
N SER A 186 23.96 -3.57 9.88
CA SER A 186 22.61 -3.96 9.47
C SER A 186 21.77 -4.28 10.70
N HIS A 187 20.51 -3.88 10.65
CA HIS A 187 19.55 -4.11 11.71
C HIS A 187 18.35 -4.87 11.17
N GLY A 188 17.84 -5.78 11.99
CA GLY A 188 16.66 -6.58 11.73
C GLY A 188 15.48 -6.08 12.54
N LEU A 189 14.29 -6.09 11.93
CA LEU A 189 13.01 -5.85 12.59
C LEU A 189 12.18 -7.11 12.47
N ILE A 190 11.43 -7.46 13.51
CA ILE A 190 10.40 -8.52 13.48
C ILE A 190 9.11 -7.93 14.04
N SER A 191 8.05 -7.97 13.26
CA SER A 191 6.76 -7.35 13.56
C SER A 191 5.96 -8.16 14.58
N GLY A 192 5.23 -7.47 15.45
CA GLY A 192 4.35 -8.13 16.40
C GLY A 192 3.76 -7.20 17.46
N GLY A 193 3.72 -7.69 18.68
CA GLY A 193 3.30 -6.94 19.85
C GLY A 193 3.59 -7.72 21.11
N ILE A 194 3.48 -7.06 22.26
CA ILE A 194 3.65 -7.68 23.57
C ILE A 194 2.29 -7.71 24.24
N GLN A 195 1.88 -8.90 24.68
CA GLN A 195 0.60 -9.11 25.36
C GLN A 195 0.47 -8.15 26.55
N ASP A 196 -0.71 -7.55 26.69
CA ASP A 196 -1.06 -6.56 27.73
C ASP A 196 -0.27 -5.24 27.72
N LEU A 197 0.70 -5.04 26.82
CA LEU A 197 1.41 -3.77 26.65
C LEU A 197 0.94 -3.02 25.40
N GLY A 198 1.06 -3.64 24.23
CA GLY A 198 0.75 -2.99 22.97
C GLY A 198 1.55 -3.53 21.79
N PRO A 199 1.28 -3.00 20.58
CA PRO A 199 2.01 -3.39 19.38
C PRO A 199 3.43 -2.83 19.39
N THR A 200 4.37 -3.53 18.74
CA THR A 200 5.75 -3.06 18.55
C THR A 200 6.38 -3.83 17.40
N THR A 201 7.58 -3.42 16.99
CA THR A 201 8.53 -4.28 16.30
C THR A 201 9.72 -4.60 17.19
N PHE A 202 10.33 -5.75 17.03
CA PHE A 202 11.48 -6.23 17.80
C PHE A 202 12.75 -5.94 17.01
N LEU A 203 13.68 -5.18 17.61
CA LEU A 203 14.93 -4.78 16.98
C LEU A 203 16.04 -5.80 17.25
N TYR A 204 16.79 -6.11 16.20
CA TYR A 204 17.95 -7.00 16.20
C TYR A 204 19.16 -6.30 15.55
N GLU A 205 20.35 -6.60 16.04
CA GLU A 205 21.61 -6.34 15.35
C GLU A 205 21.96 -7.56 14.49
N ILE A 206 22.44 -7.33 13.27
CA ILE A 206 22.89 -8.39 12.36
C ILE A 206 24.40 -8.31 12.23
N ASP A 207 25.09 -9.43 12.45
CA ASP A 207 26.55 -9.50 12.29
C ASP A 207 26.95 -9.28 10.82
N GLY A 208 27.79 -8.28 10.57
CA GLY A 208 28.26 -7.95 9.21
C GLY A 208 29.11 -9.04 8.57
N ASN A 209 29.72 -9.94 9.36
CA ASN A 209 30.48 -11.08 8.83
C ASN A 209 29.63 -12.35 8.71
N ASP A 210 28.44 -12.35 9.31
CA ASP A 210 27.52 -13.48 9.32
C ASP A 210 26.06 -12.99 9.38
N VAL A 211 25.48 -12.77 8.19
CA VAL A 211 24.11 -12.26 8.05
C VAL A 211 23.03 -13.16 8.64
N GLU A 212 23.36 -14.39 9.02
CA GLU A 212 22.44 -15.31 9.68
C GLU A 212 22.53 -15.24 11.23
N ASN A 213 23.43 -14.42 11.77
CA ASN A 213 23.56 -14.19 13.21
C ASN A 213 22.83 -12.91 13.63
N TRP A 214 21.62 -13.09 14.17
CA TRP A 214 20.73 -12.00 14.61
C TRP A 214 20.68 -11.93 16.13
N LYS A 215 21.13 -10.82 16.70
CA LYS A 215 21.17 -10.60 18.15
C LYS A 215 20.05 -9.66 18.56
N TYR A 216 19.14 -10.15 19.40
CA TYR A 216 18.04 -9.35 19.94
C TYR A 216 18.56 -8.16 20.76
N ILE A 217 17.97 -6.98 20.53
CA ILE A 217 18.26 -5.75 21.27
C ILE A 217 17.08 -5.41 22.20
N SER A 218 15.93 -5.03 21.64
CA SER A 218 14.80 -4.47 22.41
C SER A 218 13.52 -4.40 21.58
N PRO A 219 12.32 -4.25 22.18
CA PRO A 219 11.17 -3.76 21.44
C PRO A 219 11.38 -2.28 21.09
N LEU A 220 11.12 -1.90 19.85
CA LEU A 220 11.47 -0.58 19.31
C LEU A 220 10.49 0.52 19.73
N VAL A 221 9.20 0.22 19.91
CA VAL A 221 8.16 1.23 20.15
C VAL A 221 7.42 0.93 21.44
N ASP A 222 7.19 1.97 22.24
CA ASP A 222 6.40 1.91 23.48
C ASP A 222 5.13 2.75 23.33
N ILE A 223 4.07 2.15 22.77
CA ILE A 223 2.73 2.73 22.72
C ILE A 223 1.71 1.75 23.29
N PRO A 224 0.63 2.22 23.93
CA PRO A 224 -0.40 1.33 24.44
C PRO A 224 -1.15 0.64 23.30
N ALA A 225 -1.73 -0.51 23.59
CA ALA A 225 -2.73 -1.14 22.73
C ALA A 225 -3.80 -0.14 22.28
N ARG A 226 -4.11 -0.15 20.99
CA ARG A 226 -5.09 0.71 20.32
C ARG A 226 -4.81 2.21 20.44
N PHE A 227 -3.53 2.57 20.52
CA PHE A 227 -3.12 3.97 20.47
C PHE A 227 -3.69 4.66 19.22
N GLN A 228 -4.38 5.78 19.41
CA GLN A 228 -4.97 6.57 18.33
C GLN A 228 -4.92 8.06 18.70
N PRO A 229 -3.89 8.80 18.23
CA PRO A 229 -3.71 10.22 18.55
C PRO A 229 -4.87 11.11 18.09
N SER A 230 -5.48 10.76 16.96
CA SER A 230 -6.62 11.47 16.39
C SER A 230 -7.62 10.48 15.83
N LYS A 231 -8.90 10.64 16.18
CA LYS A 231 -10.00 9.85 15.60
C LYS A 231 -10.27 10.17 14.13
N LYS A 232 -9.92 11.39 13.69
CA LYS A 232 -10.15 11.86 12.32
C LYS A 232 -8.93 11.57 11.44
N TRP A 233 -7.76 12.01 11.88
CA TRP A 233 -6.56 12.11 11.02
C TRP A 233 -5.61 10.92 11.11
N CYS A 234 -5.69 10.14 12.19
CA CYS A 234 -4.82 8.99 12.40
C CYS A 234 -5.63 7.69 12.43
N GLY A 235 -4.99 6.63 11.94
CA GLY A 235 -5.46 5.29 12.25
C GLY A 235 -5.17 4.90 13.69
N ASN A 236 -5.78 3.81 14.09
CA ASN A 236 -5.51 3.17 15.36
C ASN A 236 -4.43 2.12 15.13
N TYR A 237 -3.36 2.22 15.93
CA TYR A 237 -2.16 1.39 15.76
C TYR A 237 -2.34 -0.06 16.26
N GLY A 238 -3.55 -0.45 16.66
CA GLY A 238 -3.91 -1.84 16.92
C GLY A 238 -3.24 -2.43 18.17
N VAL A 239 -3.16 -3.75 18.20
CA VAL A 239 -2.55 -4.54 19.30
C VAL A 239 -1.41 -5.44 18.81
N ASN A 240 -1.33 -5.66 17.50
CA ASN A 240 -0.29 -6.41 16.84
C ASN A 240 0.07 -5.71 15.52
N TRP A 241 1.36 -5.70 15.19
CA TRP A 241 1.86 -5.21 13.91
C TRP A 241 2.33 -6.33 12.99
N GLU A 242 2.26 -6.05 11.70
CA GLU A 242 2.69 -6.88 10.59
C GLU A 242 3.48 -6.02 9.59
N CYS A 243 4.36 -6.65 8.83
CA CYS A 243 5.11 -6.04 7.73
C CYS A 243 5.74 -4.67 8.07
N THR A 244 6.31 -4.52 9.27
CA THR A 244 6.89 -3.25 9.69
C THR A 244 8.17 -2.94 8.91
N ASN A 245 8.26 -1.76 8.30
CA ASN A 245 9.49 -1.26 7.68
C ASN A 245 9.95 -0.01 8.41
N LEU A 246 11.27 0.16 8.58
CA LEU A 246 11.86 1.41 9.06
C LEU A 246 12.68 2.02 7.93
N VAL A 247 12.40 3.28 7.60
CA VAL A 247 13.02 4.02 6.50
C VAL A 247 13.36 5.45 6.93
N THR A 248 14.34 6.06 6.28
CA THR A 248 14.58 7.51 6.36
C THR A 248 14.24 8.13 5.02
N LEU A 249 13.45 9.20 5.05
CA LEU A 249 13.04 9.95 3.86
C LEU A 249 13.56 11.38 3.92
N HIS A 250 13.85 11.96 2.76
CA HIS A 250 14.57 13.22 2.64
C HIS A 250 13.79 14.26 1.82
N ALA A 251 13.91 15.54 2.20
CA ALA A 251 13.43 16.70 1.48
C ALA A 251 14.46 17.84 1.59
N GLY A 252 15.28 18.01 0.54
CA GLY A 252 16.42 18.94 0.60
C GLY A 252 17.39 18.54 1.71
N SER A 253 17.62 19.43 2.67
CA SER A 253 18.47 19.16 3.85
C SER A 253 17.73 18.50 5.02
N GLU A 254 16.40 18.37 4.94
CA GLU A 254 15.60 17.77 6.00
C GLU A 254 15.50 16.25 5.79
N SER A 255 15.49 15.50 6.89
CA SER A 255 15.22 14.07 6.90
C SER A 255 14.36 13.70 8.10
N ARG A 256 13.55 12.65 7.95
CA ARG A 256 12.75 12.07 9.04
C ARG A 256 12.78 10.55 8.95
N SER A 257 12.76 9.89 10.10
CA SER A 257 12.60 8.44 10.18
C SER A 257 11.12 8.08 10.26
N PHE A 258 10.72 7.10 9.46
CA PHE A 258 9.34 6.61 9.37
C PHE A 258 9.28 5.11 9.62
N LEU A 259 8.27 4.69 10.37
CA LEU A 259 7.80 3.32 10.38
C LEU A 259 6.59 3.19 9.44
N ILE A 260 6.62 2.22 8.54
CA ILE A 260 5.46 1.77 7.74
C ILE A 260 4.93 0.50 8.39
N ILE A 261 3.63 0.43 8.68
CA ILE A 261 3.07 -0.53 9.64
C ILE A 261 1.74 -1.10 9.12
N GLY A 262 1.64 -2.43 9.04
CA GLY A 262 0.34 -3.10 9.05
C GLY A 262 -0.14 -3.25 10.50
N ALA A 263 -1.30 -2.70 10.84
CA ALA A 263 -1.86 -2.77 12.19
C ALA A 263 -3.11 -3.64 12.26
N GLU A 264 -3.11 -4.60 13.19
CA GLU A 264 -4.24 -5.49 13.50
C GLU A 264 -4.83 -5.22 14.88
N GLY A 265 -6.10 -5.60 15.06
CA GLY A 265 -6.79 -5.49 16.34
C GLY A 265 -7.28 -4.09 16.64
N ASP A 266 -7.65 -3.34 15.60
CA ASP A 266 -8.47 -2.13 15.70
C ASP A 266 -9.95 -2.49 16.00
N VAL A 267 -10.78 -1.49 16.26
CA VAL A 267 -12.25 -1.57 16.21
C VAL A 267 -12.67 -1.12 14.81
N GLU A 268 -13.60 -1.85 14.20
CA GLU A 268 -14.14 -1.51 12.89
C GLU A 268 -14.58 -0.03 12.80
N LYS A 269 -14.22 0.64 11.69
CA LYS A 269 -14.56 2.06 11.47
C LYS A 269 -16.06 2.26 11.65
N ALA A 270 -16.47 3.33 12.33
CA ALA A 270 -17.86 3.53 12.74
C ALA A 270 -18.87 3.47 11.57
N HIS A 271 -18.52 3.98 10.38
CA HIS A 271 -19.39 3.92 9.21
C HIS A 271 -19.56 2.50 8.64
N VAL A 272 -18.57 1.63 8.82
CA VAL A 272 -18.65 0.21 8.43
C VAL A 272 -19.48 -0.55 9.47
N LYS A 273 -19.14 -0.38 10.76
CA LYS A 273 -19.81 -1.04 11.89
C LYS A 273 -21.30 -0.74 11.98
N ASN A 274 -21.69 0.51 11.71
CA ASN A 274 -23.07 0.96 11.84
C ASN A 274 -23.92 0.69 10.59
N ARG A 275 -23.36 0.10 9.54
CA ARG A 275 -24.09 -0.20 8.31
C ARG A 275 -24.86 -1.51 8.46
N ASP A 276 -26.14 -1.48 8.13
CA ASP A 276 -26.97 -2.68 8.06
C ASP A 276 -26.51 -3.53 6.86
N GLN A 277 -25.86 -4.66 7.13
CA GLN A 277 -25.39 -5.58 6.11
C GLN A 277 -26.35 -6.78 6.04
N SER A 278 -26.83 -7.07 4.83
CA SER A 278 -27.64 -8.26 4.57
C SER A 278 -26.91 -9.53 5.02
N ALA A 279 -27.64 -10.47 5.61
CA ALA A 279 -27.09 -11.76 6.00
C ALA A 279 -26.47 -12.48 4.79
N GLY A 280 -25.21 -12.90 4.92
CA GLY A 280 -24.46 -13.62 3.88
C GLY A 280 -23.52 -12.76 3.04
N VAL A 281 -23.50 -11.43 3.23
CA VAL A 281 -22.46 -10.56 2.66
C VAL A 281 -21.14 -10.74 3.43
N PRO A 282 -20.00 -10.89 2.75
CA PRO A 282 -18.71 -11.01 3.41
C PRO A 282 -18.34 -9.79 4.26
N SER A 283 -17.82 -10.03 5.46
CA SER A 283 -17.18 -8.99 6.29
C SER A 283 -15.71 -8.84 5.92
N ARG A 284 -15.23 -7.61 5.89
CA ARG A 284 -13.80 -7.31 5.71
C ARG A 284 -13.02 -7.57 6.99
N THR A 285 -11.75 -7.90 6.84
CA THR A 285 -10.83 -7.99 7.98
C THR A 285 -10.54 -6.59 8.52
N VAL A 286 -10.68 -6.38 9.82
CA VAL A 286 -10.40 -5.08 10.46
C VAL A 286 -8.88 -4.92 10.65
N ARG A 287 -8.27 -4.21 9.72
CA ARG A 287 -6.84 -3.87 9.71
C ARG A 287 -6.60 -2.51 9.04
N ALA A 288 -5.42 -1.94 9.23
CA ALA A 288 -5.05 -0.67 8.63
C ALA A 288 -3.59 -0.63 8.20
N GLN A 289 -3.32 -0.07 7.02
CA GLN A 289 -1.96 0.28 6.63
C GLN A 289 -1.63 1.70 7.06
N LEU A 290 -0.75 1.81 8.05
CA LEU A 290 -0.40 3.06 8.72
C LEU A 290 1.08 3.41 8.51
N TRP A 291 1.40 4.64 8.90
CA TRP A 291 2.76 5.08 9.12
C TRP A 291 2.85 5.93 10.39
N MET A 292 4.05 6.02 10.96
CA MET A 292 4.40 7.03 11.95
C MET A 292 5.80 7.59 11.68
N SER A 293 6.03 8.83 12.10
CA SER A 293 7.32 9.51 12.10
C SER A 293 7.68 9.93 13.52
N GLY A 294 8.97 10.00 13.78
CA GLY A 294 9.52 10.58 14.99
C GLY A 294 10.97 10.15 15.24
N ASP A 295 11.41 10.32 16.48
CA ASP A 295 12.83 10.25 16.83
C ASP A 295 13.25 8.87 17.34
N LEU A 296 14.45 8.46 16.92
CA LEU A 296 15.18 7.33 17.47
C LEU A 296 16.13 7.80 18.58
N ALA A 297 15.94 7.29 19.78
CA ALA A 297 16.75 7.65 20.95
C ALA A 297 17.35 6.42 21.63
N ARG A 298 18.59 6.57 22.13
CA ARG A 298 19.23 5.58 23.01
C ARG A 298 18.51 5.49 24.34
N THR A 299 18.42 4.29 24.88
CA THR A 299 17.98 3.98 26.24
C THR A 299 18.95 2.99 26.88
N ASP A 300 18.82 2.78 28.19
CA ASP A 300 19.65 1.80 28.92
C ASP A 300 19.51 0.37 28.37
N ASN A 301 18.37 0.07 27.74
CA ASN A 301 18.01 -1.26 27.24
C ASN A 301 18.03 -1.37 25.70
N GLY A 302 18.60 -0.40 24.97
CA GLY A 302 18.62 -0.42 23.50
C GLY A 302 18.19 0.91 22.86
N ALA A 303 17.46 0.85 21.75
CA ALA A 303 16.93 2.03 21.07
C ALA A 303 15.39 2.05 21.14
N LYS A 304 14.83 3.26 21.19
CA LYS A 304 13.38 3.50 21.15
C LYS A 304 13.02 4.50 20.07
N PHE A 305 12.01 4.18 19.29
CA PHE A 305 11.37 5.07 18.35
C PHE A 305 10.17 5.73 19.02
N ARG A 306 10.18 7.06 19.10
CA ARG A 306 9.13 7.86 19.75
C ARG A 306 8.19 8.41 18.69
N TYR A 307 6.90 8.19 18.87
CA TYR A 307 5.87 8.75 18.00
C TYR A 307 5.84 10.29 18.11
N GLU A 308 5.78 10.97 16.96
CA GLU A 308 5.49 12.41 16.87
C GLU A 308 4.33 12.69 15.91
N HIS A 309 4.36 12.08 14.73
CA HIS A 309 3.39 12.27 13.66
C HIS A 309 2.96 10.91 13.08
N GLY A 310 1.79 10.85 12.45
CA GLY A 310 1.36 9.61 11.82
C GLY A 310 0.01 9.68 11.13
N GLY A 311 -0.22 8.74 10.24
CA GLY A 311 -1.40 8.70 9.38
C GLY A 311 -1.56 7.34 8.69
N TYR A 312 -2.41 7.31 7.68
CA TYR A 312 -2.58 6.17 6.80
C TYR A 312 -1.60 6.26 5.63
N LEU A 313 -1.02 5.13 5.24
CA LEU A 313 -0.35 5.03 3.94
C LEU A 313 -1.40 4.81 2.83
N ASP A 314 -2.48 4.10 3.16
CA ASP A 314 -3.64 3.90 2.31
C ASP A 314 -4.91 3.84 3.15
N HIS A 315 -6.00 4.45 2.67
CA HIS A 315 -7.25 4.58 3.41
C HIS A 315 -8.27 3.45 3.16
N GLY A 316 -8.04 2.60 2.15
CA GLY A 316 -8.87 1.45 1.81
C GLY A 316 -8.39 0.14 2.47
N PRO A 317 -8.71 -1.04 1.90
CA PRO A 317 -8.30 -2.33 2.46
C PRO A 317 -6.87 -2.75 2.07
N TYR A 318 -6.11 -1.88 1.40
CA TYR A 318 -4.68 -2.05 1.13
C TYR A 318 -3.92 -2.42 2.41
N TYR A 319 -3.03 -3.40 2.33
CA TYR A 319 -2.31 -3.90 3.49
C TYR A 319 -0.96 -4.55 3.15
N ALA A 320 -0.23 -4.97 4.18
CA ALA A 320 1.03 -5.70 4.08
C ALA A 320 2.11 -4.97 3.25
N ALA A 321 2.23 -3.66 3.45
CA ALA A 321 3.22 -2.87 2.71
C ALA A 321 4.65 -3.35 2.97
N ASN A 322 5.43 -3.48 1.90
CA ASN A 322 6.85 -3.82 1.96
C ASN A 322 7.65 -2.97 0.98
N SER A 323 8.77 -2.42 1.42
CA SER A 323 9.50 -1.37 0.71
C SER A 323 10.98 -1.65 0.58
N PHE A 324 11.58 -1.13 -0.50
CA PHE A 324 13.01 -1.20 -0.75
C PHE A 324 13.53 0.14 -1.27
N LEU A 325 14.80 0.42 -1.02
CA LEU A 325 15.48 1.54 -1.66
C LEU A 325 15.85 1.08 -3.07
N ASP A 326 15.27 1.70 -4.09
CA ASP A 326 15.71 1.47 -5.46
C ASP A 326 17.04 2.19 -5.67
N PRO A 327 18.16 1.46 -5.87
CA PRO A 327 19.47 2.09 -6.05
C PRO A 327 19.61 2.78 -7.42
N VAL A 328 18.74 2.50 -8.39
CA VAL A 328 18.79 3.11 -9.72
C VAL A 328 18.24 4.53 -9.68
N SER A 329 17.05 4.72 -9.11
CA SER A 329 16.41 6.03 -9.00
C SER A 329 16.64 6.74 -7.66
N ASN A 330 17.24 6.07 -6.68
CA ASN A 330 17.39 6.54 -5.30
C ASN A 330 16.05 6.92 -4.64
N ARG A 331 14.97 6.21 -5.01
CA ARG A 331 13.63 6.37 -4.44
C ARG A 331 13.30 5.23 -3.49
N ARG A 332 12.50 5.50 -2.47
CA ARG A 332 11.91 4.45 -1.63
C ARG A 332 10.63 3.96 -2.29
N ILE A 333 10.65 2.75 -2.83
CA ILE A 333 9.51 2.14 -3.51
C ILE A 333 8.80 1.18 -2.54
N VAL A 334 7.48 1.23 -2.50
CA VAL A 334 6.63 0.36 -1.68
C VAL A 334 5.61 -0.37 -2.53
N TYR A 335 5.44 -1.65 -2.24
CA TYR A 335 4.34 -2.50 -2.74
C TYR A 335 3.43 -2.84 -1.57
N GLY A 336 2.15 -3.07 -1.85
CA GLY A 336 1.21 -3.63 -0.88
C GLY A 336 0.20 -4.52 -1.57
N TRP A 337 -0.64 -5.17 -0.78
CA TRP A 337 -1.67 -6.08 -1.21
C TRP A 337 -3.05 -5.43 -1.17
N ILE A 338 -3.84 -5.66 -2.22
CA ILE A 338 -5.26 -5.32 -2.29
C ILE A 338 -6.06 -6.63 -2.15
N PRO A 339 -6.77 -6.84 -1.04
CA PRO A 339 -7.50 -8.07 -0.77
C PRO A 339 -8.83 -8.15 -1.54
N GLU A 340 -9.23 -9.36 -1.90
CA GLU A 340 -10.55 -9.65 -2.49
C GLU A 340 -11.54 -10.14 -1.40
N GLU A 341 -11.84 -9.28 -0.43
CA GLU A 341 -12.68 -9.61 0.74
C GLU A 341 -14.15 -9.22 0.56
N ASP A 342 -14.50 -8.57 -0.55
CA ASP A 342 -15.84 -8.03 -0.80
C ASP A 342 -16.77 -9.00 -1.54
N VAL A 343 -16.27 -10.16 -1.95
CA VAL A 343 -17.04 -11.20 -2.65
C VAL A 343 -16.98 -12.52 -1.90
N PRO A 344 -18.01 -13.38 -1.99
CA PRO A 344 -17.94 -14.72 -1.41
C PRO A 344 -16.79 -15.53 -2.01
N LEU A 345 -16.18 -16.42 -1.23
CA LEU A 345 -15.07 -17.27 -1.68
C LEU A 345 -15.41 -18.05 -2.96
N GLU A 346 -16.64 -18.52 -3.12
CA GLU A 346 -17.07 -19.22 -4.33
C GLU A 346 -17.09 -18.32 -5.57
N ALA A 347 -17.31 -17.01 -5.41
CA ALA A 347 -17.16 -16.05 -6.51
C ALA A 347 -15.68 -15.86 -6.87
N ALA A 348 -14.79 -15.74 -5.89
CA ALA A 348 -13.34 -15.68 -6.11
C ALA A 348 -12.81 -16.96 -6.80
N LYS A 349 -13.27 -18.14 -6.39
CA LYS A 349 -12.93 -19.42 -7.06
C LYS A 349 -13.39 -19.46 -8.52
N ARG A 350 -14.59 -18.95 -8.84
CA ARG A 350 -15.06 -18.82 -10.23
C ARG A 350 -14.22 -17.81 -11.03
N LYS A 351 -13.73 -16.76 -10.37
CA LYS A 351 -12.77 -15.78 -10.92
C LYS A 351 -11.43 -16.41 -11.27
N GLY A 352 -11.02 -17.40 -10.48
CA GLY A 352 -9.76 -18.12 -10.61
C GLY A 352 -8.56 -17.40 -10.01
N TRP A 353 -8.77 -16.24 -9.38
CA TRP A 353 -7.75 -15.47 -8.67
C TRP A 353 -8.38 -14.73 -7.47
N ASN A 354 -7.57 -14.47 -6.44
CA ASN A 354 -7.98 -13.81 -5.21
C ASN A 354 -6.86 -12.90 -4.69
N GLY A 355 -7.11 -11.58 -4.77
CA GLY A 355 -6.16 -10.54 -4.39
C GLY A 355 -5.25 -10.09 -5.54
N SER A 356 -4.60 -8.95 -5.35
CA SER A 356 -3.58 -8.44 -6.25
C SER A 356 -2.57 -7.60 -5.47
N LEU A 357 -1.40 -7.35 -6.05
CA LEU A 357 -0.55 -6.28 -5.56
C LEU A 357 -1.05 -4.94 -6.09
N ALA A 358 -1.00 -3.91 -5.25
CA ALA A 358 -1.22 -2.53 -5.65
C ALA A 358 -0.13 -2.08 -6.64
N ILE A 359 -0.42 -1.02 -7.39
CA ILE A 359 0.62 -0.38 -8.19
C ILE A 359 1.79 0.05 -7.29
N PRO A 360 3.04 -0.06 -7.76
CA PRO A 360 4.19 0.42 -7.01
C PRO A 360 4.06 1.92 -6.73
N ARG A 361 4.39 2.31 -5.50
CA ARG A 361 4.34 3.70 -5.05
C ARG A 361 5.72 4.16 -4.62
N GLU A 362 6.06 5.40 -4.93
CA GLU A 362 7.14 6.11 -4.25
C GLU A 362 6.59 6.68 -2.93
N ILE A 363 7.32 6.45 -1.83
CA ILE A 363 7.15 7.22 -0.60
C ILE A 363 8.34 8.16 -0.40
N PHE A 364 8.07 9.39 0.01
CA PHE A 364 9.07 10.44 0.15
C PHE A 364 8.68 11.41 1.27
N LEU A 365 9.59 12.27 1.71
CA LEU A 365 9.27 13.34 2.65
C LEU A 365 8.64 14.48 1.85
N LEU A 366 7.32 14.65 1.94
CA LEU A 366 6.64 15.73 1.25
C LEU A 366 6.83 17.03 2.03
N GLN A 367 7.41 18.02 1.37
CA GLN A 367 7.55 19.39 1.88
C GLN A 367 6.58 20.32 1.15
N VAL A 368 5.70 20.99 1.91
CA VAL A 368 4.77 21.99 1.39
C VAL A 368 5.08 23.36 2.00
N PRO A 369 5.77 24.27 1.29
CA PRO A 369 6.10 25.59 1.80
C PRO A 369 4.92 26.57 1.71
N ASN A 370 5.02 27.68 2.45
CA ASN A 370 4.12 28.84 2.43
C ASN A 370 2.66 28.49 2.76
N VAL A 371 2.44 27.55 3.69
CA VAL A 371 1.10 27.17 4.14
C VAL A 371 0.67 28.06 5.29
N GLU A 372 -0.52 28.65 5.21
CA GLU A 372 -1.07 29.51 6.27
C GLU A 372 -2.14 28.78 7.09
N THR A 373 -3.06 28.08 6.40
CA THR A 373 -4.16 27.33 7.02
C THR A 373 -4.49 26.10 6.18
N ALA A 374 -5.30 25.19 6.73
CA ALA A 374 -6.02 24.19 5.95
C ALA A 374 -7.44 24.69 5.64
N LEU A 375 -8.25 23.89 4.94
CA LEU A 375 -9.56 24.28 4.46
C LEU A 375 -10.52 24.62 5.62
N HIS A 376 -10.64 23.71 6.59
CA HIS A 376 -11.46 23.90 7.79
C HIS A 376 -10.76 23.49 9.08
N SER A 377 -9.99 22.39 9.08
CA SER A 377 -9.27 21.95 10.29
C SER A 377 -8.13 22.91 10.63
N LYS A 378 -7.79 23.01 11.92
CA LYS A 378 -6.56 23.72 12.32
C LYS A 378 -5.36 22.84 11.99
N LEU A 379 -4.27 23.44 11.52
CA LEU A 379 -3.05 22.70 11.20
C LEU A 379 -2.54 21.85 12.37
N SER A 380 -2.64 22.35 13.60
CA SER A 380 -2.25 21.64 14.83
C SER A 380 -3.12 20.42 15.17
N GLU A 381 -4.28 20.26 14.54
CA GLU A 381 -5.18 19.12 14.74
C GLU A 381 -4.95 18.03 13.68
N ILE A 382 -4.18 18.34 12.62
CA ILE A 382 -3.86 17.43 11.52
C ILE A 382 -2.56 16.72 11.87
N TYR A 383 -2.65 15.67 12.68
CA TYR A 383 -1.51 14.89 13.18
C TYR A 383 -0.51 14.35 12.12
N PRO A 384 -0.93 14.03 10.88
CA PRO A 384 0.02 13.72 9.81
C PRO A 384 0.99 14.87 9.47
N PHE A 385 0.70 16.11 9.85
CA PHE A 385 1.51 17.28 9.52
C PHE A 385 2.45 17.65 10.66
N GLU A 386 3.75 17.67 10.35
CA GLU A 386 4.73 18.44 11.10
C GLU A 386 4.71 19.88 10.58
N VAL A 387 4.42 20.83 11.47
CA VAL A 387 4.31 22.26 11.12
C VAL A 387 5.57 22.99 11.59
N LYS A 388 6.39 23.48 10.64
CA LYS A 388 7.65 24.15 10.92
C LYS A 388 7.63 25.61 10.45
N ILE A 389 7.76 26.53 11.39
CA ILE A 389 7.96 27.96 11.10
C ILE A 389 9.40 28.18 10.64
N GLN A 390 9.57 28.78 9.46
CA GLN A 390 10.85 29.11 8.85
C GLN A 390 11.42 30.42 9.42
N PRO A 391 12.72 30.68 9.27
CA PRO A 391 13.35 31.93 9.74
C PRO A 391 12.74 33.22 9.17
N ASP A 392 12.13 33.16 7.99
CA ASP A 392 11.43 34.28 7.35
C ASP A 392 9.97 34.45 7.84
N GLY A 393 9.54 33.63 8.80
CA GLY A 393 8.19 33.64 9.37
C GLY A 393 7.16 32.84 8.56
N THR A 394 7.51 32.32 7.39
CA THR A 394 6.62 31.45 6.62
C THR A 394 6.49 30.09 7.30
N THR A 395 5.40 29.38 7.04
CA THR A 395 5.18 28.04 7.59
C THR A 395 5.31 26.99 6.49
N THR A 396 6.08 25.94 6.79
CA THR A 396 6.27 24.77 5.95
C THR A 396 5.68 23.55 6.65
N ILE A 397 4.95 22.74 5.91
CA ILE A 397 4.45 21.44 6.37
C ILE A 397 5.36 20.33 5.85
N PHE A 398 5.68 19.38 6.71
CA PHE A 398 6.28 18.10 6.36
C PHE A 398 5.31 16.96 6.67
N THR A 399 5.22 15.96 5.79
CA THR A 399 4.40 14.75 5.96
C THR A 399 4.94 13.61 5.10
N LEU A 400 4.41 12.40 5.26
CA LEU A 400 4.67 11.32 4.30
C LEU A 400 4.00 11.66 2.97
N GLY A 401 4.83 11.79 1.93
CA GLY A 401 4.41 11.81 0.54
C GLY A 401 4.21 10.40 0.01
N VAL A 402 3.17 10.21 -0.80
CA VAL A 402 2.87 8.94 -1.48
C VAL A 402 2.31 9.22 -2.87
N ARG A 403 2.89 8.60 -3.89
CA ARG A 403 2.41 8.70 -5.29
C ARG A 403 2.74 7.44 -6.08
N PRO A 404 2.00 7.13 -7.16
CA PRO A 404 2.41 6.10 -8.11
C PRO A 404 3.80 6.42 -8.68
N ILE A 405 4.60 5.40 -8.96
CA ILE A 405 5.91 5.62 -9.60
C ILE A 405 5.77 6.32 -10.96
N ASP A 406 6.79 7.11 -11.32
CA ASP A 406 6.79 7.88 -12.57
C ASP A 406 6.77 6.99 -13.82
N GLU A 407 7.29 5.77 -13.72
CA GLU A 407 7.33 4.78 -14.79
C GLU A 407 5.94 4.45 -15.33
N MET A 408 4.89 4.60 -14.50
CA MET A 408 3.49 4.46 -14.93
C MET A 408 3.15 5.34 -16.14
N ALA A 409 3.88 6.44 -16.36
CA ALA A 409 3.72 7.27 -17.55
C ALA A 409 3.95 6.50 -18.87
N ARG A 410 4.74 5.42 -18.88
CA ARG A 410 4.94 4.57 -20.06
C ARG A 410 3.66 3.84 -20.47
N LEU A 411 2.80 3.48 -19.52
CA LEU A 411 1.50 2.88 -19.83
C LEU A 411 0.62 3.85 -20.64
N ARG A 412 0.75 5.16 -20.39
CA ARG A 412 0.03 6.20 -21.13
C ARG A 412 0.42 6.21 -22.61
N GLU A 413 1.67 5.90 -22.94
CA GLU A 413 2.16 5.79 -24.33
C GLU A 413 1.57 4.58 -25.05
N ALA A 414 1.33 3.49 -24.32
CA ALA A 414 0.67 2.28 -24.83
C ALA A 414 -0.86 2.33 -24.76
N SER A 415 -1.45 3.46 -24.32
CA SER A 415 -2.90 3.60 -24.25
C SER A 415 -3.53 3.54 -25.64
N SER A 416 -4.69 2.87 -25.72
CA SER A 416 -5.43 2.76 -26.99
C SER A 416 -6.06 4.09 -27.43
N ARG A 417 -6.37 4.96 -26.46
CA ARG A 417 -7.05 6.23 -26.69
C ARG A 417 -6.77 7.22 -25.56
N VAL A 418 -6.62 8.49 -25.90
CA VAL A 418 -6.51 9.58 -24.93
C VAL A 418 -7.71 10.51 -25.08
N LEU A 419 -8.43 10.74 -23.99
CA LEU A 419 -9.58 11.63 -23.92
C LEU A 419 -9.20 12.86 -23.09
N LYS A 420 -9.43 14.07 -23.62
CA LYS A 420 -9.09 15.34 -22.96
C LYS A 420 -10.31 16.24 -22.88
N LEU A 421 -10.50 16.85 -21.71
CA LEU A 421 -11.63 17.72 -21.45
C LEU A 421 -11.28 19.12 -21.90
N GLU A 422 -11.85 19.54 -23.04
CA GLU A 422 -11.67 20.89 -23.57
C GLU A 422 -13.01 21.42 -24.11
N PRO A 423 -13.43 22.65 -23.71
CA PRO A 423 -12.80 23.53 -22.72
C PRO A 423 -13.03 23.04 -21.27
N ALA A 424 -12.38 23.72 -20.31
CA ALA A 424 -12.61 23.51 -18.87
C ALA A 424 -14.10 23.60 -18.52
N VAL A 425 -14.53 22.82 -17.52
CA VAL A 425 -15.93 22.72 -17.12
C VAL A 425 -16.12 23.27 -15.71
N MET A 426 -17.04 24.23 -15.58
CA MET A 426 -17.45 24.80 -14.31
C MET A 426 -18.75 24.12 -13.83
N LEU A 427 -18.75 23.61 -12.59
CA LEU A 427 -19.89 22.92 -11.98
C LEU A 427 -20.16 23.44 -10.55
N PRO A 428 -21.43 23.56 -10.14
CA PRO A 428 -22.62 23.61 -10.98
C PRO A 428 -22.53 24.68 -12.07
N GLY A 429 -23.01 24.36 -13.27
CA GLY A 429 -22.98 25.28 -14.41
C GLY A 429 -23.97 26.43 -14.28
N ALA A 430 -23.98 27.36 -15.25
CA ALA A 430 -24.91 28.50 -15.26
C ALA A 430 -26.39 28.10 -15.30
N SER A 431 -26.71 26.91 -15.83
CA SER A 431 -28.06 26.31 -15.82
C SER A 431 -28.43 25.65 -14.49
N GLY A 432 -27.53 25.64 -13.50
CA GLY A 432 -27.71 24.95 -12.22
C GLY A 432 -27.40 23.45 -12.26
N LEU A 433 -27.05 22.88 -13.42
CA LEU A 433 -26.67 21.47 -13.51
C LEU A 433 -25.39 21.19 -12.72
N ALA A 434 -25.50 20.32 -11.72
CA ALA A 434 -24.42 19.96 -10.79
C ALA A 434 -23.45 18.91 -11.35
N HIS A 435 -23.78 18.25 -12.46
CA HIS A 435 -22.96 17.19 -13.06
C HIS A 435 -22.96 17.27 -14.59
N ARG A 436 -21.93 16.67 -15.21
CA ARG A 436 -21.79 16.54 -16.66
C ARG A 436 -21.02 15.28 -17.00
N THR A 437 -21.60 14.39 -17.81
CA THR A 437 -20.84 13.29 -18.42
C THR A 437 -19.79 13.87 -19.35
N ILE A 438 -18.53 13.55 -19.08
CA ILE A 438 -17.39 14.10 -19.81
C ILE A 438 -16.80 13.08 -20.78
N PHE A 439 -16.81 11.79 -20.43
CA PHE A 439 -16.21 10.73 -21.24
C PHE A 439 -17.00 9.42 -21.16
N GLN A 440 -16.74 8.55 -22.14
CA GLN A 440 -17.08 7.12 -22.12
C GLN A 440 -15.83 6.32 -22.48
N THR A 441 -15.43 5.37 -21.65
CA THR A 441 -14.26 4.50 -21.90
C THR A 441 -14.63 3.25 -22.69
N ASN A 442 -13.65 2.58 -23.30
CA ASN A 442 -13.85 1.35 -24.06
C ASN A 442 -13.31 0.11 -23.33
N SER A 443 -12.58 0.30 -22.23
CA SER A 443 -12.03 -0.77 -21.40
C SER A 443 -12.25 -0.46 -19.92
N ALA A 444 -12.17 -1.47 -19.05
CA ALA A 444 -12.06 -1.27 -17.61
C ALA A 444 -10.67 -0.80 -17.13
N SER A 445 -9.66 -0.84 -18.00
CA SER A 445 -8.28 -0.48 -17.67
C SER A 445 -7.96 0.92 -18.20
N TRP A 446 -7.93 1.91 -17.30
CA TRP A 446 -7.66 3.31 -17.64
C TRP A 446 -7.08 4.10 -16.47
N GLU A 447 -6.37 5.18 -16.77
CA GLU A 447 -5.93 6.19 -15.80
C GLU A 447 -6.66 7.51 -16.09
N LEU A 448 -7.17 8.17 -15.05
CA LEU A 448 -7.69 9.54 -15.09
C LEU A 448 -6.78 10.45 -14.28
N GLU A 449 -6.37 11.58 -14.84
CA GLU A 449 -5.70 12.67 -14.13
C GLU A 449 -6.56 13.95 -14.22
N ALA A 450 -6.83 14.58 -13.08
CA ALA A 450 -7.64 15.78 -12.99
C ALA A 450 -7.00 16.87 -12.12
N THR A 451 -7.02 18.10 -12.61
CA THR A 451 -6.75 19.32 -11.85
C THR A 451 -8.05 20.10 -11.68
N ILE A 452 -8.46 20.31 -10.43
CA ILE A 452 -9.73 20.93 -10.08
C ILE A 452 -9.48 22.11 -9.14
N SER A 453 -9.92 23.30 -9.56
CA SER A 453 -10.00 24.46 -8.69
C SER A 453 -11.32 24.44 -7.93
N ILE A 454 -11.26 24.57 -6.61
CA ILE A 454 -12.42 24.46 -5.71
C ILE A 454 -12.66 25.82 -5.05
N HIS A 455 -13.92 26.25 -5.04
CA HIS A 455 -14.34 27.44 -4.34
C HIS A 455 -14.66 27.12 -2.86
N PRO A 456 -14.38 28.02 -1.89
CA PRO A 456 -14.71 27.85 -0.47
C PRO A 456 -16.14 27.41 -0.09
N TRP A 457 -17.15 27.59 -0.95
CA TRP A 457 -18.53 27.17 -0.69
C TRP A 457 -18.93 25.89 -1.44
N CYS A 458 -18.00 25.27 -2.16
CA CYS A 458 -18.23 23.93 -2.71
C CYS A 458 -18.49 22.98 -1.56
N GLU A 459 -19.48 22.10 -1.66
CA GLU A 459 -19.82 21.11 -0.62
C GLU A 459 -19.23 19.73 -0.96
N THR A 460 -19.40 19.30 -2.21
CA THR A 460 -18.79 18.09 -2.76
C THR A 460 -18.30 18.30 -4.18
N VAL A 461 -17.27 17.57 -4.56
CA VAL A 461 -16.74 17.57 -5.94
C VAL A 461 -16.06 16.24 -6.24
N GLY A 462 -16.17 15.77 -7.48
CA GLY A 462 -15.50 14.54 -7.88
C GLY A 462 -16.04 13.94 -9.18
N PHE A 463 -16.02 12.61 -9.24
CA PHE A 463 -16.42 11.84 -10.42
C PHE A 463 -17.33 10.67 -10.07
N HIS A 464 -18.43 10.53 -10.81
CA HIS A 464 -19.09 9.23 -10.98
C HIS A 464 -18.37 8.48 -12.09
N ILE A 465 -18.02 7.21 -11.85
CA ILE A 465 -17.25 6.36 -12.76
C ILE A 465 -17.94 5.00 -12.91
N ARG A 466 -17.57 4.28 -13.96
CA ARG A 466 -18.11 2.93 -14.27
C ARG A 466 -19.64 2.91 -14.28
N HIS A 467 -20.24 3.98 -14.80
CA HIS A 467 -21.66 4.21 -14.68
C HIS A 467 -22.41 3.94 -15.98
N ASN A 468 -23.68 3.54 -15.84
CA ASN A 468 -24.63 3.45 -16.95
C ASN A 468 -25.28 4.81 -17.25
N ASN A 469 -26.06 4.90 -18.34
CA ASN A 469 -26.55 6.17 -18.87
C ASN A 469 -27.44 6.97 -17.90
N ASP A 470 -28.17 6.31 -17.02
CA ASP A 470 -29.09 6.94 -16.05
C ASP A 470 -28.49 7.08 -14.64
N LEU A 471 -27.20 6.72 -14.47
CA LEU A 471 -26.49 6.71 -13.18
C LEU A 471 -27.11 5.79 -12.13
N SER A 472 -28.00 4.85 -12.49
CA SER A 472 -28.53 3.88 -11.54
C SER A 472 -27.48 2.86 -11.08
N ILE A 473 -26.48 2.61 -11.93
CA ILE A 473 -25.26 1.86 -11.60
C ILE A 473 -24.08 2.81 -11.72
N HIS A 474 -23.31 2.99 -10.65
CA HIS A 474 -22.09 3.80 -10.63
C HIS A 474 -21.26 3.57 -9.37
N ALA A 475 -19.99 3.98 -9.41
CA ALA A 475 -19.21 4.28 -8.21
C ALA A 475 -18.85 5.77 -8.19
N SER A 476 -18.68 6.35 -7.00
CA SER A 476 -18.39 7.78 -6.86
C SER A 476 -17.10 8.01 -6.10
N VAL A 477 -16.16 8.75 -6.68
CA VAL A 477 -15.01 9.30 -5.97
C VAL A 477 -15.34 10.74 -5.62
N THR A 478 -15.50 11.03 -4.33
CA THR A 478 -16.03 12.32 -3.85
C THR A 478 -15.10 12.94 -2.83
N PHE A 479 -14.66 14.17 -3.06
CA PHE A 479 -14.11 15.02 -2.00
C PHE A 479 -15.25 15.83 -1.35
N HIS A 480 -15.49 15.57 -0.07
CA HIS A 480 -16.39 16.33 0.79
C HIS A 480 -15.60 17.42 1.48
N THR A 481 -15.79 18.67 1.07
CA THR A 481 -15.00 19.82 1.55
C THR A 481 -15.27 20.10 3.02
N VAL A 482 -16.54 20.05 3.44
CA VAL A 482 -17.00 20.38 4.80
C VAL A 482 -16.43 19.42 5.84
N THR A 483 -16.44 18.12 5.55
CA THR A 483 -15.89 17.10 6.45
C THR A 483 -14.40 16.85 6.24
N GLU A 484 -13.81 17.41 5.17
CA GLU A 484 -12.44 17.16 4.74
C GLU A 484 -12.18 15.66 4.59
N THR A 485 -12.93 15.01 3.70
CA THR A 485 -12.89 13.56 3.49
C THR A 485 -12.99 13.22 2.02
N ILE A 486 -12.13 12.32 1.53
CA ILE A 486 -12.32 11.67 0.24
C ILE A 486 -12.99 10.32 0.48
N THR A 487 -14.06 10.05 -0.26
CA THR A 487 -14.88 8.83 -0.18
C THR A 487 -14.96 8.17 -1.54
N VAL A 488 -14.81 6.84 -1.56
CA VAL A 488 -15.24 5.97 -2.67
C VAL A 488 -16.55 5.33 -2.27
N ASP A 489 -17.64 5.84 -2.81
CA ASP A 489 -18.97 5.26 -2.65
C ASP A 489 -19.19 4.16 -3.70
N ARG A 490 -19.55 2.97 -3.22
CA ARG A 490 -19.76 1.76 -4.01
C ARG A 490 -21.19 1.22 -3.88
N GLU A 491 -22.09 1.91 -3.18
CA GLU A 491 -23.44 1.42 -2.87
C GLU A 491 -24.23 1.06 -4.15
N ALA A 492 -24.10 1.91 -5.17
CA ALA A 492 -24.72 1.76 -6.47
C ALA A 492 -23.84 1.03 -7.50
N SER A 493 -22.72 0.43 -7.10
CA SER A 493 -21.79 -0.14 -8.09
C SER A 493 -22.34 -1.38 -8.77
N THR A 494 -23.20 -2.15 -8.10
CA THR A 494 -23.81 -3.37 -8.63
C THR A 494 -25.16 -3.66 -7.97
N THR A 495 -26.04 -4.33 -8.72
CA THR A 495 -27.28 -4.93 -8.20
C THR A 495 -27.07 -6.25 -7.46
N ASP A 496 -25.87 -6.85 -7.53
CA ASP A 496 -25.54 -8.08 -6.82
C ASP A 496 -25.55 -7.85 -5.29
N THR A 497 -26.50 -8.52 -4.64
CA THR A 497 -26.73 -8.41 -3.19
C THR A 497 -25.75 -9.25 -2.36
N THR A 498 -24.93 -10.08 -3.00
CA THR A 498 -23.92 -10.90 -2.32
C THR A 498 -22.58 -10.20 -2.15
N ILE A 499 -22.41 -9.03 -2.77
CA ILE A 499 -21.17 -8.23 -2.75
C ILE A 499 -21.22 -7.22 -1.61
N ASN A 500 -20.11 -7.09 -0.88
CA ASN A 500 -19.94 -6.02 0.09
C ASN A 500 -19.64 -4.70 -0.63
N LYS A 501 -20.60 -3.77 -0.52
CA LYS A 501 -20.56 -2.45 -1.16
C LYS A 501 -20.23 -1.32 -0.19
N CYS A 502 -19.59 -1.62 0.94
CA CYS A 502 -19.30 -0.60 1.95
C CYS A 502 -18.38 0.48 1.37
N PRO A 503 -18.69 1.77 1.56
CA PRO A 503 -17.81 2.82 1.08
C PRO A 503 -16.46 2.77 1.81
N ASP A 504 -15.42 3.20 1.10
CA ASP A 504 -14.09 3.44 1.65
C ASP A 504 -13.86 4.94 1.77
N ALA A 505 -13.30 5.41 2.89
CA ALA A 505 -13.10 6.83 3.12
C ALA A 505 -11.85 7.12 3.96
N GLY A 506 -11.26 8.30 3.69
CA GLY A 506 -10.11 8.81 4.42
C GLY A 506 -10.14 10.34 4.54
N PRO A 507 -9.62 10.90 5.65
CA PRO A 507 -9.51 12.34 5.82
C PRO A 507 -8.56 12.95 4.80
N PHE A 508 -8.92 14.11 4.25
CA PHE A 508 -8.10 14.87 3.32
C PHE A 508 -8.50 16.33 3.37
N THR A 509 -7.54 17.25 3.43
CA THR A 509 -7.80 18.69 3.35
C THR A 509 -7.05 19.32 2.19
N LEU A 510 -7.57 20.45 1.72
CA LEU A 510 -6.80 21.40 0.94
C LEU A 510 -6.08 22.41 1.84
N LEU A 511 -4.94 22.90 1.38
CA LEU A 511 -4.07 23.86 2.05
C LEU A 511 -4.26 25.24 1.42
N MET A 512 -4.33 26.24 2.27
CA MET A 512 -4.36 27.64 1.88
C MET A 512 -2.94 28.17 1.93
N LYS A 513 -2.43 28.62 0.79
CA LYS A 513 -1.03 28.99 0.61
C LYS A 513 -0.89 30.46 0.24
N ARG A 514 0.06 31.14 0.84
CA ARG A 514 0.44 32.50 0.40
C ARG A 514 1.35 32.39 -0.81
N GLY A 515 1.14 33.25 -1.80
CA GLY A 515 2.10 33.39 -2.90
C GLY A 515 3.47 33.88 -2.40
N THR A 516 4.48 33.81 -3.26
CA THR A 516 5.86 34.15 -2.90
C THR A 516 6.11 35.64 -2.67
N ASN A 517 5.14 36.51 -3.00
CA ASN A 517 5.26 37.95 -2.79
C ASN A 517 4.46 38.36 -1.54
N GLU A 518 4.95 39.32 -0.76
CA GLU A 518 4.30 39.77 0.50
C GLU A 518 2.83 40.21 0.30
N ASN A 519 2.48 40.73 -0.88
CA ASN A 519 1.13 41.17 -1.25
C ASN A 519 0.28 40.09 -1.95
N SER A 520 0.77 38.86 -2.08
CA SER A 520 0.01 37.79 -2.72
C SER A 520 -1.19 37.40 -1.85
N GLU A 521 -2.37 37.35 -2.48
CA GLU A 521 -3.56 36.81 -1.85
C GLU A 521 -3.39 35.33 -1.49
N LEU A 522 -4.13 34.91 -0.47
CA LEU A 522 -4.17 33.52 -0.04
C LEU A 522 -4.87 32.68 -1.11
N ALA A 523 -4.15 31.72 -1.69
CA ALA A 523 -4.67 30.84 -2.71
C ALA A 523 -4.94 29.45 -2.12
N MET A 524 -6.13 28.91 -2.38
CA MET A 524 -6.42 27.51 -2.09
C MET A 524 -5.63 26.63 -3.06
N GLU A 525 -4.97 25.59 -2.55
CA GLU A 525 -4.34 24.60 -3.41
C GLU A 525 -5.40 23.92 -4.27
N LYS A 526 -5.05 23.59 -5.51
CA LYS A 526 -5.94 22.84 -6.40
C LYS A 526 -5.99 21.38 -5.96
N LEU A 527 -7.15 20.76 -6.09
CA LEU A 527 -7.28 19.33 -5.94
C LEU A 527 -6.68 18.64 -7.18
N GLN A 528 -5.65 17.84 -6.96
CA GLN A 528 -5.01 16.99 -7.98
C GLN A 528 -5.44 15.56 -7.71
N LEU A 529 -6.22 14.97 -8.62
CA LEU A 529 -6.65 13.57 -8.52
C LEU A 529 -6.00 12.73 -9.60
N ARG A 530 -5.51 11.55 -9.21
CA ARG A 530 -5.19 10.45 -10.14
C ARG A 530 -6.02 9.24 -9.76
N ILE A 531 -6.68 8.62 -10.74
CA ILE A 531 -7.55 7.47 -10.53
C ILE A 531 -7.14 6.37 -11.53
N PHE A 532 -6.79 5.20 -11.03
CA PHE A 532 -6.50 4.01 -11.83
C PHE A 532 -7.67 3.05 -11.69
N SER A 533 -8.29 2.71 -12.81
CA SER A 533 -9.28 1.66 -12.92
C SER A 533 -8.63 0.49 -13.64
N ASP A 534 -8.73 -0.72 -13.11
CA ASP A 534 -8.19 -1.91 -13.75
C ASP A 534 -9.00 -3.18 -13.43
N GLY A 535 -9.92 -3.53 -14.33
CA GLY A 535 -10.91 -4.56 -14.04
C GLY A 535 -11.78 -4.15 -12.85
N ASP A 536 -11.71 -4.92 -11.76
CA ASP A 536 -12.40 -4.60 -10.49
C ASP A 536 -11.61 -3.63 -9.60
N ILE A 537 -10.30 -3.50 -9.78
CA ILE A 537 -9.44 -2.72 -8.89
C ILE A 537 -9.61 -1.24 -9.17
N LEU A 538 -9.65 -0.42 -8.12
CA LEU A 538 -9.65 1.03 -8.19
C LEU A 538 -8.62 1.61 -7.21
N GLU A 539 -7.69 2.42 -7.70
CA GLU A 539 -6.75 3.16 -6.84
C GLU A 539 -6.87 4.67 -7.09
N ILE A 540 -6.90 5.46 -6.01
CA ILE A 540 -7.06 6.92 -6.06
C ILE A 540 -5.92 7.58 -5.28
N PHE A 541 -5.35 8.63 -5.86
CA PHE A 541 -4.31 9.45 -5.25
C PHE A 541 -4.71 10.91 -5.27
N ALA A 542 -4.44 11.63 -4.18
CA ALA A 542 -4.70 13.07 -4.10
C ALA A 542 -3.51 13.86 -3.54
N ASN A 543 -3.09 14.88 -4.28
CA ASN A 543 -2.03 15.84 -3.93
C ASN A 543 -0.76 15.21 -3.30
N ASP A 544 -0.36 14.04 -3.79
CA ASP A 544 0.79 13.24 -3.36
C ASP A 544 0.87 12.94 -1.85
N ARG A 545 -0.26 12.94 -1.13
CA ARG A 545 -0.33 12.68 0.32
C ARG A 545 -1.56 11.91 0.77
N PHE A 546 -2.29 11.36 -0.19
CA PHE A 546 -3.48 10.56 0.03
C PHE A 546 -3.46 9.44 -0.99
N ALA A 547 -3.70 8.22 -0.52
CA ALA A 547 -3.95 7.05 -1.37
C ALA A 547 -5.11 6.24 -0.81
N LEU A 548 -5.91 5.66 -1.70
CA LEU A 548 -6.99 4.74 -1.37
C LEU A 548 -7.12 3.72 -2.49
N ALA A 549 -6.76 2.48 -2.22
CA ALA A 549 -7.06 1.34 -3.09
C ALA A 549 -8.36 0.67 -2.65
N THR A 550 -9.15 0.10 -3.55
CA THR A 550 -10.34 -0.69 -3.21
C THR A 550 -10.78 -1.55 -4.39
N MET A 551 -11.78 -2.41 -4.18
CA MET A 551 -12.43 -3.20 -5.22
C MET A 551 -13.78 -2.58 -5.55
N VAL A 552 -14.11 -2.39 -6.82
CA VAL A 552 -15.42 -1.89 -7.28
C VAL A 552 -15.99 -2.88 -8.28
N TYR A 553 -16.94 -3.68 -7.81
CA TYR A 553 -17.64 -4.63 -8.66
C TYR A 553 -18.79 -3.91 -9.36
N SER A 554 -18.68 -3.79 -10.67
CA SER A 554 -19.70 -3.23 -11.54
C SER A 554 -20.37 -4.28 -12.42
N GLU A 555 -21.56 -3.99 -12.94
CA GLU A 555 -22.13 -4.75 -14.05
C GLU A 555 -21.19 -4.67 -15.27
N SER A 556 -21.29 -5.63 -16.20
CA SER A 556 -20.34 -5.78 -17.31
C SER A 556 -20.16 -4.48 -18.10
N TYR A 557 -18.91 -4.11 -18.44
CA TYR A 557 -18.62 -2.97 -19.34
C TYR A 557 -19.34 -3.09 -20.68
N SER A 558 -19.59 -4.32 -21.15
CA SER A 558 -20.38 -4.59 -22.35
C SER A 558 -21.86 -4.20 -22.25
N GLN A 559 -22.34 -3.81 -21.06
CA GLN A 559 -23.70 -3.32 -20.78
C GLN A 559 -23.75 -1.80 -20.57
N ASN A 560 -22.77 -1.04 -21.08
CA ASN A 560 -22.66 0.42 -21.02
C ASN A 560 -22.30 1.02 -19.63
N SER A 561 -21.67 0.24 -18.75
CA SER A 561 -21.13 0.74 -17.47
C SER A 561 -19.74 1.40 -17.63
N ASN A 562 -19.63 2.33 -18.59
CA ASN A 562 -18.35 2.90 -19.04
C ASN A 562 -18.30 4.43 -19.01
N GLY A 563 -19.31 5.07 -18.42
CA GLY A 563 -19.35 6.52 -18.30
C GLY A 563 -18.39 7.07 -17.23
N ILE A 564 -17.91 8.29 -17.47
CA ILE A 564 -17.25 9.15 -16.49
C ILE A 564 -17.97 10.50 -16.47
N THR A 565 -18.52 10.85 -15.31
CA THR A 565 -19.27 12.09 -15.07
C THR A 565 -18.60 12.91 -13.99
N ALA A 566 -18.20 14.15 -14.32
CA ALA A 566 -17.75 15.12 -13.35
C ALA A 566 -18.96 15.72 -12.61
N PHE A 567 -18.84 15.95 -11.30
CA PHE A 567 -19.88 16.61 -10.52
C PHE A 567 -19.30 17.57 -9.47
N ALA A 568 -20.07 18.59 -9.11
CA ALA A 568 -19.83 19.44 -7.95
C ALA A 568 -21.16 20.00 -7.40
N THR A 569 -21.24 20.17 -6.09
CA THR A 569 -22.41 20.71 -5.38
C THR A 569 -22.05 21.99 -4.59
N GLY A 570 -23.06 22.78 -4.25
CA GLY A 570 -22.93 24.13 -3.70
C GLY A 570 -23.55 25.19 -4.63
N GLY A 571 -23.04 26.42 -4.58
CA GLY A 571 -23.44 27.50 -5.49
C GLY A 571 -22.90 27.33 -6.92
N THR A 572 -23.42 28.09 -7.89
CA THR A 572 -22.88 28.12 -9.26
C THR A 572 -21.37 28.38 -9.25
N GLY A 573 -20.61 27.57 -10.00
CA GLY A 573 -19.15 27.68 -10.07
C GLY A 573 -18.40 27.23 -8.83
N SER A 574 -18.98 26.31 -8.05
CA SER A 574 -18.32 25.72 -6.88
C SER A 574 -17.00 25.02 -7.22
N ALA A 575 -16.87 24.42 -8.39
CA ALA A 575 -15.62 23.84 -8.86
C ALA A 575 -15.41 24.09 -10.36
N VAL A 576 -14.14 24.22 -10.74
CA VAL A 576 -13.69 24.29 -12.13
C VAL A 576 -12.76 23.12 -12.39
N PHE A 577 -13.21 22.19 -13.23
CA PHE A 577 -12.43 21.09 -13.77
C PHE A 577 -11.55 21.66 -14.89
N GLU A 578 -10.36 22.12 -14.52
CA GLU A 578 -9.46 22.85 -15.42
C GLU A 578 -8.86 21.95 -16.49
N ARG A 579 -8.43 20.76 -16.06
CA ARG A 579 -7.86 19.74 -16.93
C ARG A 579 -8.33 18.38 -16.44
N VAL A 580 -8.89 17.58 -17.35
CA VAL A 580 -9.16 16.17 -17.11
C VAL A 580 -8.67 15.40 -18.32
N THR A 581 -7.78 14.44 -18.10
CA THR A 581 -7.27 13.53 -19.13
C THR A 581 -7.56 12.10 -18.71
N VAL A 582 -8.05 11.28 -19.63
CA VAL A 582 -8.19 9.83 -19.44
C VAL A 582 -7.37 9.10 -20.50
N TRP A 583 -6.46 8.24 -20.06
CA TRP A 583 -5.76 7.28 -20.90
C TRP A 583 -6.48 5.94 -20.82
N ASP A 584 -7.16 5.56 -21.89
CA ASP A 584 -8.09 4.44 -21.97
C ASP A 584 -7.48 3.23 -22.70
N GLY A 585 -7.80 2.03 -22.22
CA GLY A 585 -7.26 0.77 -22.72
C GLY A 585 -5.80 0.57 -22.37
N LEU A 586 -5.42 0.88 -21.12
CA LEU A 586 -4.09 0.59 -20.60
C LEU A 586 -3.87 -0.93 -20.48
N ASP A 587 -2.69 -1.38 -20.87
CA ASP A 587 -2.28 -2.77 -20.75
C ASP A 587 -0.76 -2.86 -20.67
N ALA A 588 -0.23 -3.32 -19.54
CA ALA A 588 1.21 -3.45 -19.33
C ALA A 588 1.84 -4.42 -20.34
N ARG A 589 1.08 -5.40 -20.85
CA ARG A 589 1.58 -6.39 -21.84
C ARG A 589 1.85 -5.77 -23.21
N ASN A 590 1.32 -4.59 -23.48
CA ASN A 590 1.56 -3.87 -24.73
C ASN A 590 2.82 -2.99 -24.67
N LEU A 591 3.47 -2.89 -23.52
CA LEU A 591 4.75 -2.19 -23.42
C LEU A 591 5.84 -2.98 -24.14
N PRO A 592 6.67 -2.33 -24.98
CA PRO A 592 7.84 -2.98 -25.56
C PRO A 592 8.79 -3.38 -24.43
N VAL A 593 9.10 -4.68 -24.33
CA VAL A 593 10.04 -5.20 -23.34
C VAL A 593 11.43 -5.31 -23.97
N GLU A 594 12.40 -4.57 -23.46
CA GLU A 594 13.82 -4.83 -23.75
C GLU A 594 14.27 -6.07 -22.97
N LEU A 595 13.91 -7.26 -23.44
CA LEU A 595 14.39 -8.52 -22.85
C LEU A 595 15.80 -8.81 -23.37
N ASN A 596 16.82 -8.34 -22.66
CA ASN A 596 18.08 -9.08 -22.65
C ASN A 596 17.86 -10.33 -21.79
N SER A 597 17.99 -11.50 -22.41
CA SER A 597 17.83 -12.82 -21.79
C SER A 597 18.59 -12.91 -20.47
N LEU A 598 17.92 -13.33 -19.39
CA LEU A 598 18.57 -13.74 -18.14
C LEU A 598 19.45 -14.98 -18.42
N SER A 599 20.72 -14.76 -18.75
CA SER A 599 21.74 -15.81 -18.77
C SER A 599 22.70 -15.57 -17.61
N GLY A 600 22.30 -15.94 -16.39
CA GLY A 600 23.19 -15.93 -15.23
C GLY A 600 24.19 -17.08 -15.32
N GLN A 601 25.49 -16.80 -15.35
CA GLN A 601 26.51 -17.81 -15.07
C GLN A 601 26.55 -18.05 -13.54
N ARG A 602 26.37 -19.30 -13.11
CA ARG A 602 26.43 -19.73 -11.70
C ARG A 602 27.79 -19.35 -11.09
N ASP A 603 27.78 -18.74 -9.91
CA ASP A 603 29.01 -18.51 -9.14
C ASP A 603 29.55 -19.86 -8.60
N PRO A 604 30.79 -20.26 -8.95
CA PRO A 604 31.37 -21.54 -8.53
C PRO A 604 31.72 -21.62 -7.04
N SER A 605 31.59 -20.53 -6.27
CA SER A 605 31.90 -20.50 -4.83
C SER A 605 30.74 -20.94 -3.91
N CYS A 606 29.52 -21.13 -4.44
CA CYS A 606 28.36 -21.55 -3.63
C CYS A 606 28.27 -23.08 -3.46
N PRO A 607 27.86 -23.58 -2.27
CA PRO A 607 27.58 -25.00 -2.05
C PRO A 607 26.40 -25.48 -2.92
N SER A 608 26.43 -26.76 -3.26
CA SER A 608 25.54 -27.43 -4.20
C SER A 608 24.14 -27.68 -3.67
#